data_AF-A0A553HM71-F1
#
_entry.id   AF-A0A553HM71-F1
#
_cell.length_a   1.000
_cell.length_b   1.000
_cell.length_c   1.000
_cell.angle_alpha   90.00
_cell.angle_beta   90.00
_cell.angle_gamma   90.00
#
_symmetry.space_group_name_H-M   'P 1'
#
loop_
_entity.id
_entity.type
_entity.pdbx_description
1 polymer ?
#
loop_
_entity_poly.entity_id
_entity_poly.type
_entity_poly.pdbx_seq_one_letter_code
_entity_poly.pdbx_strand_id
1 'polypeptide(L)'
;MTLCSLMGNLCGINKAADSDEHGKDLDDSPSHHHNNPIPSRQPNMTAGNSEPDSWGLRQDDFVFQFQHDMAGRANDGANSGEARAKETRANALIARMKVEDDAVFQENSLSSGQHFLHVRDLLEETLLFHVARMVPKGAHLHLHFNSALLPGVLLGYAKDMANMYIWSDHQLLTDSDLRNCKLEFSLRNLKQVRTEMHAKALESDNIWLQNRLVEAEKLSDEDEKLRAYDKLGPDIFSPDYKHGRKDKNQQVEEMRYQYFRERWNEKDWGNCDEWLIRKLTFSKDEVDSFFAEAKDVKPQVEPDLGTKPAPVDLMQLDVEKPASNGIKTKEFDEQEWITETRKKISDSDYKRDRDSARR
;
A
#
# COMPACT_ATOMS: atom_id res chain seq x y z
N MET A 1 -15.36 -19.22 0.79
CA MET A 1 -14.43 -19.09 -0.35
C MET A 1 -15.01 -18.13 -1.39
N THR A 2 -14.38 -16.96 -1.56
CA THR A 2 -14.31 -16.04 -2.73
C THR A 2 -14.16 -14.61 -2.21
N LEU A 3 -12.95 -14.22 -1.78
CA LEU A 3 -12.63 -12.82 -1.43
C LEU A 3 -11.16 -12.46 -1.74
N CYS A 4 -10.56 -13.14 -2.72
CA CYS A 4 -9.15 -12.96 -3.08
C CYS A 4 -8.93 -12.20 -4.42
N SER A 5 -9.90 -11.44 -4.92
CA SER A 5 -9.82 -10.84 -6.28
C SER A 5 -10.05 -9.32 -6.37
N LEU A 6 -9.82 -8.55 -5.30
CA LEU A 6 -10.24 -7.14 -5.27
C LEU A 6 -9.20 -6.14 -4.75
N MET A 7 -7.92 -6.34 -5.06
CA MET A 7 -6.90 -5.28 -4.89
C MET A 7 -6.19 -4.87 -6.20
N GLY A 8 -6.72 -5.24 -7.37
CA GLY A 8 -6.11 -4.93 -8.67
C GLY A 8 -6.73 -3.80 -9.49
N ASN A 9 -7.90 -3.25 -9.12
CA ASN A 9 -8.62 -2.26 -9.95
C ASN A 9 -8.92 -0.98 -9.16
N LEU A 10 -7.89 -0.17 -8.92
CA LEU A 10 -8.06 1.21 -8.45
C LEU A 10 -7.47 2.15 -9.51
N CYS A 11 -8.30 3.09 -9.97
CA CYS A 11 -8.07 4.10 -11.00
C CYS A 11 -8.09 3.63 -12.47
N GLY A 12 -9.21 3.07 -12.90
CA GLY A 12 -9.70 3.32 -14.26
C GLY A 12 -10.26 4.74 -14.33
N ILE A 13 -9.54 5.68 -14.95
CA ILE A 13 -10.12 6.97 -15.33
C ILE A 13 -11.22 6.66 -16.34
N ASN A 14 -12.49 6.82 -15.95
CA ASN A 14 -13.62 6.77 -16.88
C ASN A 14 -13.45 7.91 -17.89
N LYS A 15 -12.88 7.60 -19.06
CA LYS A 15 -12.96 8.43 -20.27
C LYS A 15 -14.23 8.05 -21.04
N ALA A 16 -15.36 8.59 -20.61
CA ALA A 16 -16.62 8.66 -21.36
C ALA A 16 -17.45 9.75 -20.67
N ALA A 17 -18.04 10.74 -21.32
CA ALA A 17 -18.21 11.04 -22.73
C ALA A 17 -18.43 12.56 -22.81
N ASP A 18 -17.57 13.29 -23.52
CA ASP A 18 -17.89 14.62 -24.02
C ASP A 18 -18.27 14.44 -25.50
N SER A 19 -19.58 14.34 -25.75
CA SER A 19 -20.13 14.55 -27.08
C SER A 19 -20.32 16.06 -27.27
N ASP A 20 -19.28 16.71 -27.79
CA ASP A 20 -19.36 18.07 -28.31
C ASP A 20 -20.05 18.05 -29.68
N GLU A 21 -21.30 18.49 -29.72
CA GLU A 21 -21.94 18.93 -30.96
C GLU A 21 -21.50 20.37 -31.27
N HIS A 22 -20.44 20.52 -32.07
CA HIS A 22 -20.18 21.77 -32.75
C HIS A 22 -19.92 21.56 -34.24
N GLY A 23 -20.87 22.11 -35.03
CA GLY A 23 -20.57 22.97 -36.17
C GLY A 23 -19.68 22.39 -37.25
N LYS A 24 -20.34 21.89 -38.30
CA LYS A 24 -19.78 21.83 -39.65
C LYS A 24 -19.19 23.20 -39.99
N ASP A 25 -17.92 23.25 -40.35
CA ASP A 25 -17.41 24.09 -41.43
C ASP A 25 -16.05 23.55 -41.91
N LEU A 26 -15.84 23.73 -43.20
CA LEU A 26 -14.83 23.16 -44.07
C LEU A 26 -13.43 23.72 -43.78
N ASP A 27 -12.39 22.88 -43.83
CA ASP A 27 -11.25 23.07 -44.76
C ASP A 27 -10.18 21.97 -44.56
N ASP A 28 -9.85 21.33 -45.68
CA ASP A 28 -8.84 20.30 -45.84
C ASP A 28 -7.42 20.87 -45.74
N SER A 29 -6.56 20.27 -44.89
CA SER A 29 -5.11 20.28 -45.05
C SER A 29 -4.46 19.10 -44.31
N PRO A 30 -3.72 18.21 -44.98
CA PRO A 30 -3.11 17.05 -44.34
C PRO A 30 -1.75 17.42 -43.73
N SER A 31 -1.64 17.35 -42.39
CA SER A 31 -0.35 17.38 -41.71
C SER A 31 0.17 15.95 -41.51
N HIS A 32 1.29 15.63 -42.15
CA HIS A 32 2.02 14.39 -41.99
C HIS A 32 2.74 14.38 -40.63
N HIS A 33 2.21 13.64 -39.66
CA HIS A 33 2.95 13.28 -38.45
C HIS A 33 3.76 12.00 -38.67
N HIS A 34 5.09 12.13 -38.69
CA HIS A 34 6.03 11.02 -38.64
C HIS A 34 6.03 10.38 -37.24
N ASN A 35 5.46 9.19 -37.13
CA ASN A 35 5.66 8.31 -35.98
C ASN A 35 7.01 7.58 -36.16
N ASN A 36 7.99 7.92 -35.33
CA ASN A 36 9.20 7.11 -35.17
C ASN A 36 8.90 5.99 -34.14
N PRO A 37 8.93 4.70 -34.51
CA PRO A 37 8.77 3.62 -33.56
C PRO A 37 10.02 3.50 -32.67
N ILE A 38 9.81 3.49 -31.36
CA ILE A 38 10.82 3.12 -30.37
C ILE A 38 11.10 1.62 -30.53
N PRO A 39 12.37 1.18 -30.72
CA PRO A 39 12.68 -0.24 -30.83
C PRO A 39 12.55 -0.90 -29.46
N SER A 40 11.41 -1.57 -29.20
CA SER A 40 11.22 -2.44 -28.05
C SER A 40 11.96 -3.77 -28.25
N ARG A 41 13.26 -3.79 -27.96
CA ARG A 41 13.96 -5.05 -27.67
C ARG A 41 13.71 -5.41 -26.20
N GLN A 42 12.59 -6.06 -25.93
CA GLN A 42 12.50 -6.89 -24.73
C GLN A 42 13.15 -8.25 -25.05
N PRO A 43 14.11 -8.73 -24.25
CA PRO A 43 14.59 -10.10 -24.38
C PRO A 43 13.44 -11.06 -24.08
N ASN A 44 13.29 -12.03 -24.98
CA ASN A 44 12.30 -13.10 -24.92
C ASN A 44 12.53 -13.93 -23.65
N MET A 45 11.74 -13.72 -22.60
CA MET A 45 11.73 -14.53 -21.38
C MET A 45 10.73 -15.70 -21.54
N THR A 46 10.96 -16.56 -22.52
CA THR A 46 10.35 -17.89 -22.51
C THR A 46 11.15 -18.76 -21.55
N ALA A 47 10.66 -18.85 -20.31
CA ALA A 47 11.10 -19.88 -19.36
C ALA A 47 10.71 -21.24 -19.95
N GLY A 48 11.70 -22.02 -20.38
CA GLY A 48 11.51 -23.42 -20.68
C GLY A 48 11.24 -24.17 -19.38
N ASN A 49 10.15 -24.94 -19.36
CA ASN A 49 9.86 -25.93 -18.32
C ASN A 49 11.04 -26.91 -18.25
N SER A 50 11.97 -26.63 -17.35
CA SER A 50 12.98 -27.57 -16.86
C SER A 50 12.56 -27.94 -15.45
N GLU A 51 12.56 -29.24 -15.16
CA GLU A 51 12.23 -29.81 -13.87
C GLU A 51 13.02 -29.13 -12.74
N PRO A 52 12.49 -29.07 -11.51
CA PRO A 52 13.17 -28.45 -10.39
C PRO A 52 14.35 -29.33 -9.97
N ASP A 53 15.51 -29.10 -10.59
CA ASP A 53 16.78 -29.53 -10.03
C ASP A 53 16.87 -28.97 -8.61
N SER A 54 17.13 -29.86 -7.65
CA SER A 54 17.26 -29.51 -6.25
C SER A 54 18.31 -28.41 -6.11
N TRP A 55 17.89 -27.21 -5.74
CA TRP A 55 18.77 -26.09 -5.40
C TRP A 55 19.44 -26.38 -4.06
N GLY A 56 20.34 -27.36 -4.04
CA GLY A 56 21.40 -27.49 -3.06
C GLY A 56 22.45 -26.41 -3.33
N LEU A 57 22.05 -25.14 -3.25
CA LEU A 57 23.01 -24.05 -3.16
C LEU A 57 23.77 -24.29 -1.87
N ARG A 58 25.05 -24.66 -2.00
CA ARG A 58 25.98 -24.65 -0.86
C ARG A 58 25.85 -23.28 -0.21
N GLN A 59 25.57 -23.27 1.09
CA GLN A 59 25.44 -22.09 1.92
C GLN A 59 26.68 -21.17 1.83
N ASP A 60 27.81 -21.72 1.36
CA ASP A 60 29.10 -21.06 1.18
C ASP A 60 29.16 -20.01 0.04
N ASP A 61 28.22 -19.98 -0.91
CA ASP A 61 28.33 -19.13 -2.12
C ASP A 61 27.34 -17.94 -2.18
N PHE A 62 26.75 -17.54 -1.05
CA PHE A 62 25.96 -16.30 -1.02
C PHE A 62 26.90 -15.08 -1.07
N VAL A 63 27.25 -14.68 -2.29
CA VAL A 63 28.04 -13.47 -2.57
C VAL A 63 27.09 -12.38 -3.04
N PHE A 64 26.99 -11.31 -2.26
CA PHE A 64 26.37 -10.08 -2.73
C PHE A 64 27.20 -9.51 -3.88
N GLN A 65 26.77 -9.75 -5.12
CA GLN A 65 27.38 -9.24 -6.35
C GLN A 65 27.14 -7.73 -6.55
N PHE A 66 27.30 -6.92 -5.51
CA PHE A 66 26.88 -5.52 -5.54
C PHE A 66 27.59 -4.71 -6.62
N GLN A 67 28.84 -5.04 -7.01
CA GLN A 67 29.69 -4.07 -7.71
C GLN A 67 30.72 -4.59 -8.71
N HIS A 68 30.83 -5.90 -8.97
CA HIS A 68 31.77 -6.36 -10.02
C HIS A 68 31.45 -5.73 -11.39
N ASP A 69 30.19 -5.35 -11.64
CA ASP A 69 29.72 -4.75 -12.90
C ASP A 69 29.76 -3.22 -12.97
N MET A 70 29.65 -2.51 -11.83
CA MET A 70 29.59 -1.03 -11.85
C MET A 70 30.96 -0.36 -11.71
N ALA A 71 31.90 -0.98 -10.96
CA ALA A 71 33.24 -0.43 -10.77
C ALA A 71 34.24 -0.87 -11.85
N GLY A 72 33.99 -1.99 -12.54
CA GLY A 72 34.93 -2.58 -13.51
C GLY A 72 35.10 -1.84 -14.84
N ARG A 73 34.39 -0.72 -15.07
CA ARG A 73 34.44 0.01 -16.35
C ARG A 73 34.96 1.45 -16.28
N ALA A 74 35.17 2.00 -15.09
CA ALA A 74 35.62 3.39 -14.94
C ALA A 74 36.92 3.46 -14.12
N ASN A 75 38.05 3.28 -14.80
CA ASN A 75 39.43 3.49 -14.36
C ASN A 75 40.04 2.47 -13.39
N ASP A 76 41.04 1.74 -13.90
CA ASP A 76 42.02 0.88 -13.21
C ASP A 76 42.97 1.68 -12.28
N GLY A 77 42.43 2.58 -11.45
CA GLY A 77 43.20 3.33 -10.46
C GLY A 77 43.55 2.50 -9.23
N ALA A 78 44.72 2.75 -8.64
CA ALA A 78 45.26 2.07 -7.45
C ALA A 78 44.32 2.04 -6.21
N ASN A 79 43.26 2.84 -6.18
CA ASN A 79 42.27 2.86 -5.10
C ASN A 79 41.21 1.73 -5.19
N SER A 80 41.15 0.99 -6.30
CA SER A 80 40.19 -0.11 -6.49
C SER A 80 40.44 -1.31 -5.55
N GLY A 81 41.69 -1.54 -5.14
CA GLY A 81 42.07 -2.65 -4.27
C GLY A 81 41.55 -2.52 -2.84
N GLU A 82 41.60 -1.32 -2.26
CA GLU A 82 41.14 -1.08 -0.89
C GLU A 82 39.60 -1.14 -0.78
N ALA A 83 38.90 -0.54 -1.74
CA ALA A 83 37.43 -0.61 -1.82
C ALA A 83 36.97 -2.07 -1.93
N ARG A 84 37.57 -2.84 -2.84
CA ARG A 84 37.30 -4.27 -3.00
C ARG A 84 37.55 -5.08 -1.72
N ALA A 85 38.64 -4.77 -0.99
CA ALA A 85 38.93 -5.44 0.28
C ALA A 85 37.87 -5.13 1.36
N LYS A 86 37.40 -3.88 1.44
CA LYS A 86 36.33 -3.47 2.36
C LYS A 86 35.00 -4.12 2.01
N GLU A 87 34.63 -4.15 0.73
CA GLU A 87 33.42 -4.82 0.22
C GLU A 87 33.47 -6.33 0.50
N THR A 88 34.60 -6.99 0.25
CA THR A 88 34.80 -8.42 0.55
C THR A 88 34.59 -8.70 2.04
N ARG A 89 35.16 -7.86 2.91
CA ARG A 89 34.96 -7.96 4.36
C ARG A 89 33.51 -7.73 4.77
N ALA A 90 32.84 -6.75 4.17
CA ALA A 90 31.44 -6.47 4.43
C ALA A 90 30.54 -7.64 4.00
N ASN A 91 30.78 -8.22 2.82
CA ASN A 91 30.07 -9.41 2.35
C ASN A 91 30.22 -10.59 3.31
N ALA A 92 31.44 -10.85 3.80
CA ALA A 92 31.69 -11.91 4.79
C ALA A 92 30.95 -11.69 6.12
N LEU A 93 30.80 -10.43 6.55
CA LEU A 93 30.00 -10.08 7.73
C LEU A 93 28.51 -10.34 7.49
N ILE A 94 27.99 -9.87 6.36
CA ILE A 94 26.58 -10.04 5.97
C ILE A 94 26.23 -11.53 5.82
N ALA A 95 27.11 -12.33 5.22
CA ALA A 95 26.91 -13.78 5.11
C ALA A 95 26.80 -14.47 6.48
N ARG A 96 27.61 -14.05 7.47
CA ARG A 96 27.50 -14.55 8.84
C ARG A 96 26.20 -14.13 9.50
N MET A 97 25.82 -12.85 9.36
CA MET A 97 24.53 -12.35 9.87
C MET A 97 23.35 -13.13 9.30
N LYS A 98 23.42 -13.54 8.02
CA LYS A 98 22.39 -14.40 7.41
C LYS A 98 22.23 -15.74 8.13
N VAL A 99 23.33 -16.42 8.43
CA VAL A 99 23.30 -17.71 9.13
C VAL A 99 22.76 -17.54 10.55
N GLU A 100 23.15 -16.46 11.24
CA GLU A 100 22.64 -16.11 12.57
C GLU A 100 21.13 -15.83 12.53
N ASP A 101 20.65 -15.02 11.58
CA ASP A 101 19.23 -14.71 11.40
C ASP A 101 18.41 -15.95 11.01
N ASP A 102 18.93 -16.82 10.15
CA ASP A 102 18.29 -18.10 9.79
C ASP A 102 18.10 -18.99 11.04
N ALA A 103 19.08 -19.01 11.96
CA ALA A 103 18.94 -19.71 13.24
C ALA A 103 17.86 -19.08 14.13
N VAL A 104 17.77 -17.75 14.19
CA VAL A 104 16.71 -17.03 14.92
C VAL A 104 15.32 -17.39 14.37
N PHE A 105 15.16 -17.47 13.05
CA PHE A 105 13.92 -17.96 12.44
C PHE A 105 13.60 -19.41 12.84
N GLN A 106 14.58 -20.31 12.79
CA GLN A 106 14.40 -21.73 13.15
C GLN A 106 14.04 -21.92 14.63
N GLU A 107 14.69 -21.20 15.55
CA GLU A 107 14.40 -21.23 16.99
C GLU A 107 12.95 -20.84 17.29
N ASN A 108 12.38 -19.94 16.49
CA ASN A 108 10.99 -19.51 16.59
C ASN A 108 10.01 -20.38 15.78
N SER A 109 10.48 -21.48 15.16
CA SER A 109 9.68 -22.31 14.23
C SER A 109 9.09 -21.52 13.04
N LEU A 110 9.77 -20.45 12.64
CA LEU A 110 9.42 -19.61 11.50
C LEU A 110 10.43 -19.81 10.37
N SER A 111 10.11 -19.29 9.18
CA SER A 111 11.08 -19.18 8.09
C SER A 111 10.94 -17.84 7.39
N SER A 112 12.02 -17.35 6.81
CA SER A 112 12.03 -16.09 6.04
C SER A 112 11.08 -16.11 4.82
N GLY A 113 10.62 -17.28 4.39
CA GLY A 113 9.65 -17.45 3.30
C GLY A 113 8.18 -17.44 3.72
N GLN A 114 7.88 -17.29 5.02
CA GLN A 114 6.50 -17.22 5.50
C GLN A 114 5.84 -15.85 5.23
N HIS A 115 4.54 -15.77 5.49
CA HIS A 115 3.76 -14.55 5.27
C HIS A 115 4.35 -13.35 6.06
N PHE A 116 4.58 -12.22 5.38
CA PHE A 116 5.27 -11.06 5.93
C PHE A 116 4.73 -10.60 7.30
N LEU A 117 3.40 -10.51 7.45
CA LEU A 117 2.79 -10.05 8.70
C LEU A 117 2.99 -11.01 9.88
N HIS A 118 3.25 -12.28 9.60
CA HIS A 118 3.53 -13.28 10.62
C HIS A 118 4.99 -13.21 11.09
N VAL A 119 5.91 -12.92 10.17
CA VAL A 119 7.34 -12.84 10.44
C VAL A 119 7.84 -11.43 10.76
N ARG A 120 7.00 -10.39 10.61
CA ARG A 120 7.40 -8.97 10.72
C ARG A 120 8.14 -8.68 12.02
N ASP A 121 7.55 -9.05 13.16
CA ASP A 121 8.09 -8.71 14.47
C ASP A 121 9.49 -9.35 14.66
N LEU A 122 9.64 -10.62 14.23
CA LEU A 122 10.93 -11.30 14.28
C LEU A 122 11.93 -10.69 13.29
N LEU A 123 11.48 -10.36 12.07
CA LEU A 123 12.30 -9.73 11.05
C LEU A 123 12.88 -8.40 11.54
N GLU A 124 12.11 -7.62 12.31
CA GLU A 124 12.58 -6.35 12.89
C GLU A 124 13.73 -6.50 13.89
N GLU A 125 13.90 -7.69 14.47
CA GLU A 125 14.98 -8.04 15.39
C GLU A 125 16.23 -8.60 14.69
N THR A 126 16.13 -8.95 13.40
CA THR A 126 17.23 -9.55 12.63
C THR A 126 18.35 -8.57 12.28
N LEU A 127 19.59 -9.06 12.31
CA LEU A 127 20.78 -8.27 12.00
C LEU A 127 20.77 -7.79 10.55
N LEU A 128 20.39 -8.66 9.61
CA LEU A 128 20.29 -8.33 8.20
C LEU A 128 19.26 -7.24 7.93
N PHE A 129 18.12 -7.26 8.60
CA PHE A 129 17.11 -6.22 8.42
C PHE A 129 17.62 -4.85 8.89
N HIS A 130 18.32 -4.79 10.02
CA HIS A 130 18.98 -3.57 10.47
C HIS A 130 20.03 -3.07 9.46
N VAL A 131 20.85 -3.96 8.88
CA VAL A 131 21.79 -3.59 7.82
C VAL A 131 21.07 -3.09 6.57
N ALA A 132 20.00 -3.77 6.14
CA ALA A 132 19.21 -3.41 4.98
C ALA A 132 18.55 -2.02 5.10
N ARG A 133 18.24 -1.56 6.32
CA ARG A 133 17.76 -0.20 6.59
C ARG A 133 18.84 0.86 6.34
N MET A 134 20.12 0.53 6.55
CA MET A 134 21.25 1.46 6.37
C MET A 134 21.79 1.51 4.93
N VAL A 135 21.63 0.44 4.15
CA VAL A 135 22.17 0.35 2.78
C VAL A 135 21.46 1.35 1.84
N PRO A 136 22.22 2.11 1.02
CA PRO A 136 21.64 2.94 -0.04
C PRO A 136 21.05 2.06 -1.14
N LYS A 137 19.72 1.93 -1.16
CA LYS A 137 18.97 1.06 -2.09
C LYS A 137 18.83 1.62 -3.51
N GLY A 138 19.32 2.82 -3.77
CA GLY A 138 19.14 3.49 -5.06
C GLY A 138 17.72 4.05 -5.23
N ALA A 139 17.06 3.71 -6.33
CA ALA A 139 15.74 4.23 -6.70
C ALA A 139 14.63 3.18 -6.50
N HIS A 140 13.45 3.64 -6.08
CA HIS A 140 12.24 2.82 -6.07
C HIS A 140 11.55 2.93 -7.44
N LEU A 141 11.71 1.90 -8.28
CA LEU A 141 11.28 1.94 -9.69
C LEU A 141 9.80 1.61 -9.90
N HIS A 142 9.17 0.90 -8.95
CA HIS A 142 7.76 0.53 -9.01
C HIS A 142 7.09 0.86 -7.69
N LEU A 143 6.32 1.94 -7.65
CA LEU A 143 5.56 2.35 -6.47
C LEU A 143 4.20 2.88 -6.92
N HIS A 144 3.13 2.36 -6.31
CA HIS A 144 1.83 3.00 -6.40
C HIS A 144 1.75 4.08 -5.32
N PHE A 145 1.62 5.35 -5.72
CA PHE A 145 1.64 6.48 -4.79
C PHE A 145 0.62 6.31 -3.64
N ASN A 146 -0.57 5.79 -3.97
CA ASN A 146 -1.66 5.58 -3.02
C ASN A 146 -1.36 4.49 -1.96
N SER A 147 -0.36 3.62 -2.17
CA SER A 147 0.04 2.58 -1.22
C SER A 147 1.34 2.89 -0.48
N ALA A 148 1.96 4.03 -0.78
CA ALA A 148 3.26 4.42 -0.21
C ALA A 148 3.14 5.22 1.08
N LEU A 149 1.95 5.78 1.34
CA LEU A 149 1.68 6.66 2.46
C LEU A 149 0.90 5.91 3.53
N LEU A 150 1.24 6.17 4.79
CA LEU A 150 0.48 5.65 5.92
C LEU A 150 -0.96 6.16 5.85
N PRO A 151 -1.97 5.35 6.24
CA PRO A 151 -3.37 5.77 6.24
C PRO A 151 -3.60 7.09 6.98
N GLY A 152 -2.93 7.31 8.12
CA GLY A 152 -3.05 8.57 8.87
C GLY A 152 -2.60 9.81 8.08
N VAL A 153 -1.58 9.68 7.22
CA VAL A 153 -1.14 10.77 6.34
C VAL A 153 -2.20 11.04 5.27
N LEU A 154 -2.73 9.98 4.63
CA LEU A 154 -3.77 10.10 3.61
C LEU A 154 -5.06 10.69 4.17
N LEU A 155 -5.52 10.21 5.33
CA LEU A 155 -6.70 10.74 6.03
C LEU A 155 -6.50 12.19 6.46
N GLY A 156 -5.27 12.55 6.84
CA GLY A 156 -4.88 13.92 7.17
C GLY A 156 -5.03 14.90 5.99
N TYR A 157 -4.79 14.45 4.75
CA TYR A 157 -5.11 15.24 3.55
C TYR A 157 -6.60 15.17 3.21
N ALA A 158 -7.19 13.98 3.27
CA ALA A 158 -8.58 13.73 2.88
C ALA A 158 -9.58 14.58 3.68
N LYS A 159 -9.33 14.82 4.96
CA LYS A 159 -10.26 15.57 5.84
C LYS A 159 -10.47 17.02 5.42
N ASP A 160 -9.50 17.61 4.73
CA ASP A 160 -9.53 19.00 4.28
C ASP A 160 -10.02 19.12 2.82
N MET A 161 -10.32 17.99 2.16
CA MET A 161 -10.79 17.95 0.77
C MET A 161 -12.33 18.01 0.72
N ALA A 162 -12.87 19.12 0.20
CA ALA A 162 -14.32 19.31 0.06
C ALA A 162 -14.99 18.23 -0.81
N ASN A 163 -14.25 17.63 -1.73
CA ASN A 163 -14.74 16.67 -2.72
C ASN A 163 -14.42 15.20 -2.39
N MET A 164 -14.02 14.93 -1.15
CA MET A 164 -13.82 13.57 -0.63
C MET A 164 -15.13 13.02 -0.07
N TYR A 165 -15.45 11.80 -0.47
CA TYR A 165 -16.63 11.06 -0.05
C TYR A 165 -16.23 9.73 0.56
N ILE A 166 -17.08 9.22 1.44
CA ILE A 166 -16.95 7.93 2.10
C ILE A 166 -18.29 7.20 1.96
N TRP A 167 -18.24 5.89 1.77
CA TRP A 167 -19.43 5.05 1.85
C TRP A 167 -19.13 3.77 2.63
N SER A 168 -20.18 3.12 3.09
CA SER A 168 -20.07 1.86 3.81
C SER A 168 -21.06 0.82 3.32
N ASP A 169 -20.68 -0.46 3.39
CA ASP A 169 -21.60 -1.56 3.14
C ASP A 169 -22.53 -1.87 4.33
N HIS A 170 -22.39 -1.13 5.44
CA HIS A 170 -23.27 -1.19 6.61
C HIS A 170 -23.68 0.21 7.05
N GLN A 171 -24.86 0.33 7.66
CA GLN A 171 -25.19 1.47 8.50
C GLN A 171 -24.31 1.41 9.76
N LEU A 172 -23.73 2.53 10.18
CA LEU A 172 -22.86 2.56 11.35
C LEU A 172 -23.66 3.01 12.56
N LEU A 173 -24.45 2.10 13.16
CA LEU A 173 -25.27 2.42 14.33
C LEU A 173 -24.74 1.79 15.61
N THR A 174 -24.17 0.59 15.50
CA THR A 174 -23.69 -0.21 16.62
C THR A 174 -22.20 -0.49 16.50
N ASP A 175 -21.58 -0.86 17.63
CA ASP A 175 -20.18 -1.30 17.64
C ASP A 175 -19.92 -2.56 16.79
N SER A 176 -20.94 -3.41 16.62
CA SER A 176 -20.87 -4.53 15.69
C SER A 176 -20.77 -4.05 14.24
N ASP A 177 -21.52 -3.01 13.88
CA ASP A 177 -21.47 -2.44 12.53
C ASP A 177 -20.10 -1.81 12.26
N LEU A 178 -19.58 -1.03 13.21
CA LEU A 178 -18.24 -0.42 13.12
C LEU A 178 -17.14 -1.47 12.91
N ARG A 179 -17.25 -2.63 13.56
CA ARG A 179 -16.29 -3.73 13.42
C ARG A 179 -16.39 -4.46 12.09
N ASN A 180 -17.60 -4.69 11.58
CA ASN A 180 -17.82 -5.53 10.40
C ASN A 180 -17.91 -4.75 9.09
N CYS A 181 -18.04 -3.42 9.14
CA CYS A 181 -18.21 -2.61 7.95
C CYS A 181 -16.97 -2.64 7.03
N LYS A 182 -17.20 -2.46 5.75
CA LYS A 182 -16.22 -2.07 4.75
C LYS A 182 -16.43 -0.60 4.46
N LEU A 183 -15.32 0.11 4.32
CA LEU A 183 -15.30 1.52 3.97
C LEU A 183 -14.58 1.66 2.65
N GLU A 184 -15.10 2.55 1.81
CA GLU A 184 -14.42 2.96 0.60
C GLU A 184 -14.54 4.48 0.47
N PHE A 185 -13.46 5.07 -0.05
CA PHE A 185 -13.32 6.50 -0.21
C PHE A 185 -13.29 6.82 -1.70
N SER A 186 -13.97 7.89 -2.09
CA SER A 186 -14.05 8.31 -3.48
C SER A 186 -13.85 9.82 -3.63
N LEU A 187 -13.22 10.20 -4.73
CA LEU A 187 -13.12 11.59 -5.16
C LEU A 187 -14.23 11.85 -6.17
N ARG A 188 -15.07 12.86 -5.89
CA ARG A 188 -16.19 13.22 -6.75
C ARG A 188 -16.00 14.64 -7.30
N ASN A 189 -16.73 14.97 -8.37
CA ASN A 189 -16.85 16.34 -8.83
C ASN A 189 -18.04 17.00 -8.11
N LEU A 190 -17.80 18.07 -7.34
CA LEU A 190 -18.84 18.72 -6.54
C LEU A 190 -20.02 19.22 -7.37
N LYS A 191 -19.75 19.79 -8.55
CA LYS A 191 -20.81 20.28 -9.44
C LYS A 191 -21.67 19.12 -9.93
N GLN A 192 -21.06 18.01 -10.30
CA GLN A 192 -21.77 16.81 -10.71
C GLN A 192 -22.65 16.25 -9.58
N VAL A 193 -22.09 16.12 -8.35
CA VAL A 193 -22.85 15.64 -7.19
C VAL A 193 -24.07 16.53 -6.93
N ARG A 194 -23.91 17.86 -6.99
CA ARG A 194 -25.04 18.79 -6.86
C ARG A 194 -26.10 18.55 -7.93
N THR A 195 -25.70 18.44 -9.20
CA THR A 195 -26.63 18.16 -10.30
C THR A 195 -27.38 16.84 -10.10
N GLU A 196 -26.67 15.77 -9.69
CA GLU A 196 -27.28 14.46 -9.39
C GLU A 196 -28.30 14.55 -8.23
N MET A 197 -28.01 15.32 -7.18
CA MET A 197 -28.94 15.53 -6.06
C MET A 197 -30.19 16.29 -6.49
N HIS A 198 -30.05 17.33 -7.32
CA HIS A 198 -31.20 18.05 -7.89
C HIS A 198 -32.06 17.15 -8.77
N ALA A 199 -31.44 16.34 -9.64
CA ALA A 199 -32.17 15.38 -10.47
C ALA A 199 -32.96 14.38 -9.61
N LYS A 200 -32.31 13.76 -8.62
CA LYS A 200 -32.98 12.83 -7.68
C LYS A 200 -34.12 13.47 -6.92
N ALA A 201 -33.97 14.72 -6.47
CA ALA A 201 -35.03 15.43 -5.76
C ALA A 201 -36.25 15.71 -6.64
N LEU A 202 -36.02 16.04 -7.92
CA LEU A 202 -37.08 16.21 -8.91
C LEU A 202 -37.79 14.87 -9.20
N GLU A 203 -37.04 13.76 -9.29
CA GLU A 203 -37.60 12.43 -9.55
C GLU A 203 -38.38 11.84 -8.36
N SER A 204 -38.00 12.18 -7.12
CA SER A 204 -38.55 11.58 -5.91
C SER A 204 -39.94 12.10 -5.48
N ASP A 205 -40.51 13.09 -6.17
CA ASP A 205 -41.71 13.87 -5.76
C ASP A 205 -41.65 14.40 -4.30
N ASN A 206 -40.46 14.44 -3.69
CA ASN A 206 -40.27 14.86 -2.32
C ASN A 206 -40.17 16.39 -2.22
N ILE A 207 -41.34 17.03 -2.03
CA ILE A 207 -41.48 18.49 -1.89
C ILE A 207 -40.54 19.07 -0.81
N TRP A 208 -40.33 18.34 0.29
CA TRP A 208 -39.44 18.79 1.36
C TRP A 208 -37.99 18.88 0.88
N LEU A 209 -37.49 17.86 0.19
CA LEU A 209 -36.13 17.82 -0.36
C LEU A 209 -35.92 18.93 -1.40
N GLN A 210 -36.89 19.12 -2.29
CA GLN A 210 -36.85 20.19 -3.30
C GLN A 210 -36.76 21.59 -2.66
N ASN A 211 -37.59 21.87 -1.64
CA ASN A 211 -37.56 23.16 -0.94
C ASN A 211 -36.21 23.40 -0.24
N ARG A 212 -35.66 22.37 0.41
CA ARG A 212 -34.36 22.47 1.08
C ARG A 212 -33.20 22.69 0.09
N LEU A 213 -33.24 22.07 -1.08
CA LEU A 213 -32.25 22.30 -2.13
C LEU A 213 -32.30 23.74 -2.65
N VAL A 214 -33.51 24.29 -2.86
CA VAL A 214 -33.68 25.70 -3.26
C VAL A 214 -33.15 26.65 -2.19
N GLU A 215 -33.36 26.34 -0.91
CA GLU A 215 -32.79 27.12 0.20
C GLU A 215 -31.25 27.04 0.24
N ALA A 216 -30.69 25.84 0.08
CA ALA A 216 -29.24 25.64 0.01
C ALA A 216 -28.62 26.43 -1.15
N GLU A 217 -29.30 26.48 -2.31
CA GLU A 217 -28.84 27.23 -3.47
C GLU A 217 -28.84 28.76 -3.28
N LYS A 218 -29.69 29.28 -2.40
CA LYS A 218 -29.75 30.72 -2.07
C LYS A 218 -28.61 31.18 -1.17
N LEU A 219 -27.87 30.26 -0.54
CA LEU A 219 -26.72 30.61 0.29
C LEU A 219 -25.60 31.16 -0.59
N SER A 220 -25.03 32.30 -0.18
CA SER A 220 -23.94 32.96 -0.90
C SER A 220 -22.57 32.38 -0.58
N ASP A 221 -22.40 31.83 0.64
CA ASP A 221 -21.17 31.19 1.06
C ASP A 221 -21.13 29.73 0.60
N GLU A 222 -20.03 29.33 -0.05
CA GLU A 222 -19.92 27.98 -0.62
C GLU A 222 -19.77 26.90 0.45
N ASP A 223 -19.16 27.21 1.60
CA ASP A 223 -19.02 26.24 2.70
C ASP A 223 -20.37 26.02 3.41
N GLU A 224 -21.13 27.09 3.66
CA GLU A 224 -22.51 26.99 4.15
C GLU A 224 -23.41 26.20 3.18
N LYS A 225 -23.27 26.46 1.87
CA LYS A 225 -23.96 25.69 0.83
C LYS A 225 -23.59 24.21 0.91
N LEU A 226 -22.30 23.86 0.99
CA LEU A 226 -21.86 22.46 1.12
C LEU A 226 -22.44 21.78 2.37
N ARG A 227 -22.42 22.44 3.53
CA ARG A 227 -23.03 21.90 4.75
C ARG A 227 -24.55 21.73 4.64
N ALA A 228 -25.22 22.61 3.90
CA ALA A 228 -26.64 22.44 3.63
C ALA A 228 -26.90 21.19 2.76
N TYR A 229 -26.08 20.97 1.74
CA TYR A 229 -26.12 19.75 0.93
C TYR A 229 -25.84 18.48 1.72
N ASP A 230 -24.87 18.51 2.64
CA ASP A 230 -24.54 17.36 3.49
C ASP A 230 -25.74 16.83 4.26
N LYS A 231 -26.57 17.73 4.80
CA LYS A 231 -27.80 17.37 5.54
C LYS A 231 -28.90 16.78 4.67
N LEU A 232 -28.80 16.95 3.35
CA LEU A 232 -29.75 16.41 2.36
C LEU A 232 -29.24 15.13 1.71
N GLY A 233 -27.93 14.88 1.80
CA GLY A 233 -27.30 13.68 1.28
C GLY A 233 -27.50 12.46 2.19
N PRO A 234 -26.95 11.31 1.79
CA PRO A 234 -26.95 10.12 2.62
C PRO A 234 -26.20 10.35 3.94
N ASP A 235 -26.74 9.82 5.03
CA ASP A 235 -26.09 9.78 6.35
C ASP A 235 -25.86 8.31 6.74
N ILE A 236 -24.60 7.87 6.73
CA ILE A 236 -24.20 6.49 7.08
C ILE A 236 -24.59 6.13 8.53
N PHE A 237 -24.79 7.13 9.39
CA PHE A 237 -25.21 6.96 10.78
C PHE A 237 -26.74 7.01 10.95
N SER A 238 -27.50 7.07 9.85
CA SER A 238 -28.96 7.02 9.84
C SER A 238 -29.46 5.58 9.74
N PRO A 239 -30.55 5.21 10.45
CA PRO A 239 -31.22 3.92 10.24
C PRO A 239 -31.84 3.78 8.85
N ASP A 240 -32.02 4.89 8.13
CA ASP A 240 -32.56 4.90 6.76
C ASP A 240 -31.47 4.76 5.70
N TYR A 241 -30.19 4.65 6.08
CA TYR A 241 -29.07 4.49 5.15
C TYR A 241 -29.22 3.21 4.33
N LYS A 242 -29.28 3.34 3.00
CA LYS A 242 -29.43 2.18 2.13
C LYS A 242 -28.05 1.69 1.72
N HIS A 243 -27.60 0.61 2.36
CA HIS A 243 -26.34 0.00 1.98
C HIS A 243 -26.42 -0.53 0.54
N GLY A 244 -25.54 -0.06 -0.33
CA GLY A 244 -25.45 -0.56 -1.70
C GLY A 244 -24.78 -1.93 -1.72
N ARG A 245 -25.55 -3.02 -1.83
CA ARG A 245 -24.99 -4.21 -2.48
C ARG A 245 -24.76 -3.83 -3.95
N LYS A 246 -23.67 -4.30 -4.54
CA LYS A 246 -23.35 -4.17 -5.98
C LYS A 246 -24.37 -4.91 -6.86
N ASP A 247 -25.66 -4.65 -6.71
CA ASP A 247 -26.56 -4.80 -7.83
C ASP A 247 -26.11 -3.75 -8.83
N LYS A 248 -25.74 -4.20 -10.04
CA LYS A 248 -25.03 -3.40 -11.05
C LYS A 248 -25.73 -2.08 -11.43
N ASN A 249 -26.98 -1.91 -11.00
CA ASN A 249 -27.85 -0.80 -11.33
C ASN A 249 -28.10 0.15 -10.16
N GLN A 250 -27.68 -0.18 -8.93
CA GLN A 250 -27.94 0.66 -7.77
C GLN A 250 -26.70 1.53 -7.49
N GLN A 251 -26.88 2.84 -7.62
CA GLN A 251 -25.85 3.82 -7.26
C GLN A 251 -25.63 3.74 -5.75
N VAL A 252 -24.37 3.62 -5.35
CA VAL A 252 -23.98 3.59 -3.94
C VAL A 252 -24.27 4.95 -3.31
N GLU A 253 -24.86 4.94 -2.12
CA GLU A 253 -25.09 6.14 -1.32
C GLU A 253 -23.80 6.57 -0.63
N GLU A 254 -23.18 7.62 -1.16
CA GLU A 254 -21.93 8.20 -0.65
C GLU A 254 -22.22 9.42 0.23
N MET A 255 -21.53 9.51 1.37
CA MET A 255 -21.59 10.62 2.32
C MET A 255 -20.32 11.46 2.18
N ARG A 256 -20.41 12.79 2.28
CA ARG A 256 -19.21 13.63 2.26
C ARG A 256 -18.35 13.33 3.48
N TYR A 257 -17.03 13.16 3.28
CA TYR A 257 -16.14 12.69 4.35
C TYR A 257 -16.04 13.69 5.51
N GLN A 258 -16.05 14.99 5.25
CA GLN A 258 -16.07 15.98 6.32
C GLN A 258 -17.35 15.87 7.16
N TYR A 259 -18.51 15.69 6.53
CA TYR A 259 -19.77 15.50 7.25
C TYR A 259 -19.76 14.20 8.06
N PHE A 260 -19.20 13.12 7.52
CA PHE A 260 -18.99 11.88 8.27
C PHE A 260 -18.26 12.12 9.59
N ARG A 261 -17.19 12.93 9.59
CA ARG A 261 -16.42 13.25 10.80
C ARG A 261 -17.21 14.12 11.79
N GLU A 262 -17.97 15.09 11.29
CA GLU A 262 -18.84 15.92 12.14
C GLU A 262 -19.87 15.03 12.87
N ARG A 263 -20.54 14.15 12.13
CA ARG A 263 -21.52 13.20 12.66
C ARG A 263 -20.89 12.18 13.61
N TRP A 264 -19.66 11.72 13.32
CA TRP A 264 -18.91 10.85 14.22
C TRP A 264 -18.69 11.49 15.60
N ASN A 265 -18.28 12.76 15.63
CA ASN A 265 -18.01 13.48 16.87
C ASN A 265 -19.26 13.66 17.74
N GLU A 266 -20.45 13.70 17.15
CA GLU A 266 -21.71 13.74 17.89
C GLU A 266 -22.05 12.43 18.61
N LYS A 267 -21.48 11.30 18.20
CA LYS A 267 -21.78 9.98 18.76
C LYS A 267 -20.94 9.62 19.99
N ASP A 268 -19.92 10.41 20.31
CA ASP A 268 -18.98 10.17 21.42
C ASP A 268 -18.31 8.77 21.37
N TRP A 269 -18.03 8.25 20.16
CA TRP A 269 -17.34 6.97 19.95
C TRP A 269 -15.81 7.05 20.05
N GLY A 270 -15.29 8.15 20.58
CA GLY A 270 -13.86 8.44 20.64
C GLY A 270 -13.32 9.04 19.33
N ASN A 271 -12.01 8.96 19.15
CA ASN A 271 -11.31 9.66 18.08
C ASN A 271 -11.56 9.00 16.71
N CYS A 272 -12.17 9.75 15.79
CA CYS A 272 -12.47 9.30 14.42
C CYS A 272 -11.22 8.88 13.64
N ASP A 273 -10.12 9.63 13.75
CA ASP A 273 -8.87 9.33 13.03
C ASP A 273 -8.24 8.02 13.54
N GLU A 274 -8.22 7.81 14.85
CA GLU A 274 -7.68 6.57 15.43
C GLU A 274 -8.51 5.36 15.00
N TRP A 275 -9.84 5.49 15.00
CA TRP A 275 -10.72 4.44 14.50
C TRP A 275 -10.51 4.15 13.01
N LEU A 276 -10.46 5.18 12.16
CA LEU A 276 -10.22 5.02 10.72
C LEU A 276 -8.84 4.43 10.41
N ILE A 277 -7.80 4.89 11.12
CA ILE A 277 -6.45 4.33 10.96
C ILE A 277 -6.48 2.85 11.32
N ARG A 278 -7.03 2.49 12.48
CA ARG A 278 -7.17 1.09 12.89
C ARG A 278 -7.97 0.27 11.89
N LYS A 279 -9.02 0.85 11.29
CA LYS A 279 -9.87 0.17 10.30
C LYS A 279 -9.18 -0.04 8.95
N LEU A 280 -8.28 0.87 8.57
CA LEU A 280 -7.54 0.82 7.31
C LEU A 280 -6.20 0.09 7.44
N THR A 281 -5.77 -0.24 8.66
CA THR A 281 -4.58 -1.05 8.94
C THR A 281 -4.99 -2.43 9.41
N PHE A 282 -4.53 -3.48 8.76
CA PHE A 282 -4.71 -4.83 9.27
C PHE A 282 -3.94 -5.02 10.57
N SER A 283 -4.63 -5.45 11.63
CA SER A 283 -3.98 -5.96 12.83
C SER A 283 -3.42 -7.36 12.58
N LYS A 284 -2.44 -7.75 13.38
CA LYS A 284 -1.85 -9.10 13.35
C LYS A 284 -2.92 -10.17 13.57
N ASP A 285 -3.80 -9.97 14.56
CA ASP A 285 -4.86 -10.91 14.90
C ASP A 285 -5.87 -11.09 13.75
N GLU A 286 -6.26 -10.00 13.07
CA GLU A 286 -7.13 -10.09 11.90
C GLU A 286 -6.48 -10.92 10.79
N VAL A 287 -5.19 -10.72 10.55
CA VAL A 287 -4.45 -11.46 9.53
C VAL A 287 -4.34 -12.93 9.91
N ASP A 288 -3.98 -13.22 11.14
CA ASP A 288 -3.87 -14.58 11.65
C ASP A 288 -5.22 -15.30 11.59
N SER A 289 -6.34 -14.60 11.81
CA SER A 289 -7.69 -15.16 11.70
C SER A 289 -8.01 -15.65 10.28
N PHE A 290 -7.56 -14.93 9.24
CA PHE A 290 -7.74 -15.36 7.85
C PHE A 290 -7.00 -16.65 7.52
N PHE A 291 -5.87 -16.91 8.20
CA PHE A 291 -5.05 -18.10 7.98
C PHE A 291 -5.39 -19.26 8.92
N ALA A 292 -5.96 -18.99 10.09
CA ALA A 292 -6.41 -20.01 11.02
C ALA A 292 -7.52 -20.87 10.40
N GLU A 293 -8.49 -20.24 9.72
CA GLU A 293 -9.59 -20.95 9.04
C GLU A 293 -9.10 -21.88 7.91
N ALA A 294 -7.94 -21.61 7.31
CA ALA A 294 -7.39 -22.43 6.24
C ALA A 294 -6.79 -23.76 6.72
N LYS A 295 -6.41 -23.87 8.00
CA LYS A 295 -5.74 -25.07 8.54
C LYS A 295 -6.70 -26.23 8.85
N ASP A 296 -7.99 -25.94 9.05
CA ASP A 296 -9.00 -26.97 9.35
C ASP A 296 -9.59 -27.65 8.11
N VAL A 297 -9.28 -27.14 6.91
CA VAL A 297 -9.55 -27.88 5.67
C VAL A 297 -8.50 -28.97 5.56
N LYS A 298 -8.76 -30.12 6.19
CA LYS A 298 -8.01 -31.35 5.93
C LYS A 298 -7.92 -31.50 4.41
N PRO A 299 -6.72 -31.54 3.82
CA PRO A 299 -6.58 -31.84 2.41
C PRO A 299 -7.37 -33.12 2.17
N GLN A 300 -8.32 -33.10 1.24
CA GLN A 300 -8.86 -34.35 0.75
C GLN A 300 -7.68 -35.06 0.12
N VAL A 301 -7.15 -36.04 0.85
CA VAL A 301 -6.06 -36.89 0.41
C VAL A 301 -6.61 -37.65 -0.79
N GLU A 302 -6.29 -37.19 -2.00
CA GLU A 302 -6.30 -38.10 -3.13
C GLU A 302 -5.29 -39.22 -2.81
N PRO A 303 -5.67 -40.49 -2.98
CA PRO A 303 -4.83 -41.62 -2.61
C PRO A 303 -3.61 -41.68 -3.54
N ASP A 304 -2.51 -41.07 -3.11
CA ASP A 304 -1.24 -41.10 -3.83
C ASP A 304 -0.51 -42.42 -3.54
N LEU A 305 -0.34 -43.21 -4.61
CA LEU A 305 0.30 -44.52 -4.61
C LEU A 305 1.82 -44.36 -4.64
N GLY A 306 2.39 -44.20 -3.46
CA GLY A 306 3.71 -44.73 -3.13
C GLY A 306 4.92 -43.95 -3.62
N THR A 307 5.75 -43.49 -2.68
CA THR A 307 7.13 -43.96 -2.45
C THR A 307 7.63 -43.29 -1.17
N LYS A 308 8.07 -44.08 -0.18
CA LYS A 308 8.63 -43.58 1.08
C LYS A 308 10.11 -43.19 0.88
N PRO A 309 10.53 -41.95 1.17
CA PRO A 309 11.95 -41.64 1.30
C PRO A 309 12.47 -42.11 2.67
N ALA A 310 13.71 -42.61 2.67
CA ALA A 310 14.42 -43.11 3.84
C ALA A 310 14.86 -41.95 4.77
N PRO A 311 15.03 -42.21 6.08
CA PRO A 311 15.47 -41.19 7.03
C PRO A 311 16.96 -40.92 6.85
N VAL A 312 17.32 -39.64 6.77
CA VAL A 312 18.72 -39.18 6.80
C VAL A 312 19.07 -38.81 8.24
N ASP A 313 20.10 -39.47 8.76
CA ASP A 313 20.65 -39.29 10.11
C ASP A 313 21.61 -38.08 10.11
N LEU A 314 21.23 -37.02 10.82
CA LEU A 314 22.03 -35.80 10.98
C LEU A 314 22.87 -35.92 12.24
N MET A 315 24.17 -36.16 12.05
CA MET A 315 25.17 -36.13 13.11
C MET A 315 25.23 -34.76 13.79
N GLN A 316 25.25 -34.81 15.13
CA GLN A 316 25.43 -33.67 16.04
C GLN A 316 26.79 -33.01 15.82
N LEU A 317 26.79 -31.71 15.52
CA LEU A 317 27.96 -30.84 15.58
C LEU A 317 27.84 -29.99 16.85
N ASP A 318 28.74 -30.24 17.81
CA ASP A 318 28.88 -29.42 19.01
C ASP A 318 29.46 -28.05 18.62
N VAL A 319 28.59 -27.05 18.51
CA VAL A 319 28.96 -25.65 18.35
C VAL A 319 28.97 -24.99 19.72
N GLU A 320 30.15 -24.65 20.22
CA GLU A 320 30.31 -23.84 21.43
C GLU A 320 29.64 -22.47 21.25
N LYS A 321 28.66 -22.16 22.11
CA LYS A 321 28.00 -20.85 22.17
C LYS A 321 29.04 -19.75 22.44
N PRO A 322 29.17 -18.73 21.58
CA PRO A 322 29.99 -17.57 21.91
C PRO A 322 29.34 -16.83 23.08
N ALA A 323 30.16 -16.47 24.07
CA ALA A 323 29.75 -15.70 25.23
C ALA A 323 29.05 -14.41 24.77
N SER A 324 27.85 -14.17 25.31
CA SER A 324 27.08 -12.95 25.10
C SER A 324 27.84 -11.76 25.69
N ASN A 325 28.71 -11.17 24.87
CA ASN A 325 29.26 -9.86 25.17
C ASN A 325 28.09 -8.88 25.22
N GLY A 326 27.82 -8.33 26.39
CA GLY A 326 26.71 -7.42 26.71
C GLY A 326 26.77 -6.12 25.93
N ILE A 327 26.50 -6.19 24.63
CA ILE A 327 26.19 -5.05 23.79
C ILE A 327 24.83 -4.57 24.27
N LYS A 328 24.84 -3.47 25.02
CA LYS A 328 23.61 -2.75 25.35
C LYS A 328 22.98 -2.34 24.02
N THR A 329 21.84 -2.91 23.71
CA THR A 329 20.97 -2.46 22.63
C THR A 329 20.67 -0.99 22.87
N LYS A 330 21.25 -0.12 22.04
CA LYS A 330 20.90 1.30 22.06
C LYS A 330 19.47 1.37 21.52
N GLU A 331 18.54 1.75 22.39
CA GLU A 331 17.14 1.95 22.03
C GLU A 331 17.07 2.90 20.83
N PHE A 332 16.33 2.51 19.79
CA PHE A 332 16.20 3.28 18.57
C PHE A 332 15.28 4.49 18.84
N ASP A 333 15.87 5.68 18.92
CA ASP A 333 15.11 6.93 19.03
C ASP A 333 14.69 7.40 17.63
N GLU A 334 13.42 7.16 17.29
CA GLU A 334 12.82 7.56 16.03
C GLU A 334 12.86 9.09 15.82
N GLN A 335 12.74 9.88 16.89
CA GLN A 335 12.77 11.34 16.79
C GLN A 335 14.18 11.87 16.53
N GLU A 336 15.20 11.25 17.13
CA GLU A 336 16.61 11.53 16.83
C GLU A 336 16.88 11.25 15.34
N TRP A 337 16.44 10.10 14.84
CA TRP A 337 16.61 9.71 13.44
C TRP A 337 15.91 10.65 12.44
N ILE A 338 14.66 11.04 12.72
CA ILE A 338 13.91 12.02 11.88
C ILE A 338 14.65 13.36 11.84
N THR A 339 15.12 13.83 12.99
CA THR A 339 15.82 15.11 13.11
C THR A 339 17.15 15.08 12.36
N GLU A 340 17.92 14.01 12.51
CA GLU A 340 19.19 13.81 11.83
C GLU A 340 18.99 13.70 10.30
N THR A 341 17.96 12.97 9.87
CA THR A 341 17.63 12.81 8.45
C THR A 341 17.21 14.14 7.82
N ARG A 342 16.36 14.93 8.49
CA ARG A 342 15.99 16.27 8.02
C ARG A 342 17.19 17.19 7.90
N LYS A 343 18.11 17.14 8.86
CA LYS A 343 19.36 17.89 8.83
C LYS A 343 20.22 17.47 7.62
N LYS A 344 20.44 16.17 7.42
CA LYS A 344 21.18 15.62 6.27
C LYS A 344 20.58 16.03 4.92
N ILE A 345 19.25 16.01 4.80
CA ILE A 345 18.55 16.46 3.59
C ILE A 345 18.72 17.97 3.38
N SER A 346 18.57 18.78 4.43
CA SER A 346 18.76 20.23 4.35
C SER A 346 20.19 20.63 3.98
N ASP A 347 21.17 19.86 4.46
CA ASP A 347 22.60 20.10 4.24
C ASP A 347 23.10 19.46 2.93
N SER A 348 22.28 18.64 2.26
CA SER A 348 22.66 18.00 1.00
C SER A 348 22.71 18.99 -0.16
N ASP A 349 23.70 18.83 -1.03
CA ASP A 349 23.83 19.61 -2.27
C ASP A 349 22.61 19.46 -3.20
N TYR A 350 21.83 18.40 -3.05
CA TYR A 350 20.59 18.13 -3.78
C TYR A 350 19.55 19.26 -3.64
N LYS A 351 19.55 19.98 -2.50
CA LYS A 351 18.66 21.12 -2.29
C LYS A 351 19.06 22.32 -3.17
N ARG A 352 20.37 22.57 -3.33
CA ARG A 352 20.89 23.64 -4.19
C ARG A 352 20.60 23.35 -5.66
N ASP A 353 20.78 22.11 -6.10
CA ASP A 353 20.53 21.71 -7.49
C ASP A 353 19.05 21.81 -7.86
N ARG A 354 18.14 21.45 -6.94
CA ARG A 354 16.69 21.58 -7.15
C ARG A 354 16.24 23.03 -7.25
N ASP A 355 16.79 23.92 -6.43
CA ASP A 355 16.47 25.34 -6.47
C ASP A 355 17.10 26.05 -7.68
N SER A 356 18.19 25.50 -8.23
CA SER A 356 18.76 25.93 -9.51
C SER A 356 17.94 25.46 -10.71
N ALA A 357 17.37 24.26 -10.67
CA ALA A 357 16.52 23.74 -11.75
C ALA A 357 15.13 24.40 -11.82
N ARG A 358 14.75 25.18 -10.80
CA ARG A 358 13.50 25.96 -10.76
C ARG A 358 13.66 27.41 -11.23
N ARG A 359 14.89 27.90 -11.40
CA ARG A 359 15.18 29.19 -12.04
C ARG A 359 15.49 28.96 -13.51
#